data_AF-A0A1Z9LYN6-F1
#
_entry.id   AF-A0A1Z9LYN6-F1
#
_cell.length_a   1.000
_cell.length_b   1.000
_cell.length_c   1.000
_cell.angle_alpha   90.00
_cell.angle_beta   90.00
_cell.angle_gamma   90.00
#
_symmetry.space_group_name_H-M   'P 1'
#
loop_
_entity.id
_entity.type
_entity.pdbx_description
1 polymer ?
#
loop_
_entity_poly.entity_id
_entity_poly.type
_entity_poly.pdbx_seq_one_letter_code
_entity_poly.pdbx_strand_id
1 'polypeptide(L)'
;MNRIFLITLLLLIPSALLSKENVKEKKIAKYVMENIQKDYLNCYSFYKVAAESLKKTGKQKEIILGLEKSADISLKYNYDLGEIMGLNPKVMAVMTKDKVNQFIKLANEDFPSLAQKYGLMCKGLVENPEQRTNYWETKGTKIIK
;
A
#
# COMPACT_ATOMS: atom_id res chain seq x y z
N MET A 1 22.21 27.73 -50.08
CA MET A 1 22.46 26.84 -48.93
C MET A 1 21.15 26.72 -48.17
N ASN A 2 20.42 25.62 -48.38
CA ASN A 2 18.99 25.50 -48.12
C ASN A 2 18.64 25.48 -46.63
N ARG A 3 17.78 26.41 -46.18
CA ARG A 3 17.19 26.48 -44.83
C ARG A 3 16.39 25.23 -44.43
N ILE A 4 16.14 24.31 -45.36
CA ILE A 4 15.39 23.06 -45.16
C ILE A 4 16.23 22.00 -44.43
N PHE A 5 17.57 22.08 -44.48
CA PHE A 5 18.45 21.09 -43.83
C PHE A 5 18.55 21.21 -42.30
N LEU A 6 18.20 22.37 -41.72
CA LEU A 6 18.21 22.54 -40.25
C LEU A 6 16.94 22.05 -39.56
N ILE A 7 15.82 21.93 -40.29
CA ILE A 7 14.52 21.53 -39.71
C ILE A 7 14.40 19.99 -39.64
N THR A 8 15.10 19.27 -40.51
CA THR A 8 15.10 17.80 -40.55
C THR A 8 15.94 17.14 -39.44
N LEU A 9 16.84 17.87 -38.79
CA LEU A 9 17.68 17.34 -37.71
C LEU A 9 16.97 17.35 -36.33
N LEU A 10 15.92 18.15 -36.15
CA LEU A 10 15.18 18.26 -34.88
C LEU A 10 14.09 17.17 -34.70
N LEU A 11 13.71 16.48 -35.77
CA LEU A 11 12.68 15.43 -35.76
C LEU A 11 13.24 14.02 -35.52
N LEU A 12 14.55 13.89 -35.33
CA LEU A 12 15.24 12.63 -35.00
C LEU A 12 15.58 12.52 -33.51
N ILE A 13 14.86 13.22 -32.62
CA ILE A 13 14.87 12.85 -31.20
C ILE A 13 14.23 11.45 -31.12
N PRO A 14 14.95 10.41 -30.64
CA PRO A 14 14.42 9.06 -30.68
C PRO A 14 13.20 8.97 -29.77
N SER A 15 12.02 8.78 -30.35
CA SER A 15 10.78 8.44 -29.64
C SER A 15 10.92 7.18 -28.75
N ALA A 16 11.96 6.38 -28.98
CA ALA A 16 12.37 5.26 -28.14
C ALA A 16 12.78 5.66 -26.71
N LEU A 17 13.35 6.86 -26.50
CA LEU A 17 13.71 7.35 -25.15
C LEU A 17 12.47 7.68 -24.31
N LEU A 18 11.52 8.41 -24.91
CA LEU A 18 10.21 8.73 -24.29
C LEU A 18 9.40 7.45 -23.97
N SER A 19 9.47 6.44 -24.84
CA SER A 19 8.81 5.14 -24.61
C SER A 19 9.46 4.28 -23.52
N LYS A 20 10.72 4.55 -23.14
CA LYS A 20 11.40 3.77 -22.09
C LYS A 20 11.16 4.38 -20.71
N GLU A 21 11.16 5.70 -20.63
CA GLU A 21 10.86 6.46 -19.41
C GLU A 21 9.43 6.21 -18.94
N ASN A 22 8.45 6.26 -19.85
CA ASN A 22 7.05 6.00 -19.51
C ASN A 22 6.78 4.53 -19.05
N VAL A 23 7.60 3.57 -19.47
CA VAL A 23 7.51 2.16 -19.02
C VAL A 23 8.09 2.02 -17.62
N LYS A 24 9.19 2.73 -17.33
CA LYS A 24 9.81 2.72 -16.00
C LYS A 24 8.88 3.32 -14.96
N GLU A 25 8.32 4.49 -15.23
CA GLU A 25 7.36 5.16 -14.35
C GLU A 25 6.13 4.29 -14.07
N LYS A 26 5.55 3.66 -15.11
CA LYS A 26 4.43 2.72 -14.94
C LYS A 26 4.79 1.54 -14.03
N LYS A 27 6.01 0.99 -14.15
CA LYS A 27 6.48 -0.10 -13.28
C LYS A 27 6.64 0.37 -11.84
N ILE A 28 7.17 1.58 -11.63
CA ILE A 28 7.31 2.17 -10.29
C ILE A 28 5.92 2.43 -9.69
N ALA A 29 4.99 3.04 -10.42
CA ALA A 29 3.63 3.28 -9.96
C ALA A 29 2.91 1.97 -9.58
N LYS A 30 3.02 0.93 -10.41
CA LYS A 30 2.50 -0.41 -10.08
C LYS A 30 3.12 -0.95 -8.80
N TYR A 31 4.45 -0.88 -8.67
CA TYR A 31 5.16 -1.32 -7.47
C TYR A 31 4.69 -0.57 -6.21
N VAL A 32 4.50 0.75 -6.30
CA VAL A 32 3.98 1.56 -5.19
C VAL A 32 2.57 1.12 -4.80
N MET A 33 1.66 1.04 -5.77
CA MET A 33 0.27 0.64 -5.51
C MET A 33 0.18 -0.75 -4.88
N GLU A 34 0.92 -1.73 -5.39
CA GLU A 34 0.94 -3.09 -4.84
C GLU A 34 1.43 -3.13 -3.39
N ASN A 35 2.46 -2.34 -3.04
CA ASN A 35 2.99 -2.32 -1.69
C ASN A 35 2.11 -1.51 -0.73
N ILE A 36 1.53 -0.40 -1.17
CA ILE A 36 0.55 0.37 -0.37
C ILE A 36 -0.69 -0.49 -0.10
N GLN A 37 -1.19 -1.22 -1.10
CA GLN A 37 -2.32 -2.14 -0.91
C GLN A 37 -2.00 -3.22 0.13
N LYS A 38 -0.80 -3.81 0.08
CA LYS A 38 -0.32 -4.77 1.10
C LYS A 38 -0.22 -4.14 2.48
N ASP A 39 0.24 -2.89 2.59
CA ASP A 39 0.30 -2.18 3.87
C ASP A 39 -1.10 -1.96 4.45
N TYR A 40 -2.07 -1.50 3.64
CA TYR A 40 -3.46 -1.38 4.09
C TYR A 40 -4.06 -2.71 4.53
N LEU A 41 -3.77 -3.80 3.82
CA LEU A 41 -4.20 -5.14 4.22
C LEU A 41 -3.59 -5.57 5.58
N ASN A 42 -2.30 -5.28 5.79
CA ASN A 42 -1.65 -5.53 7.08
C ASN A 42 -2.27 -4.66 8.18
N CYS A 43 -2.57 -3.40 7.90
CA CYS A 43 -3.14 -2.47 8.87
C CYS A 43 -4.58 -2.80 9.24
N TYR A 44 -5.41 -3.19 8.27
CA TYR A 44 -6.73 -3.78 8.56
C TYR A 44 -6.61 -4.96 9.52
N SER A 45 -5.70 -5.89 9.21
CA SER A 45 -5.51 -7.11 10.00
C SER A 45 -5.02 -6.79 11.42
N PHE A 46 -4.07 -5.86 11.55
CA PHE A 46 -3.59 -5.36 12.83
C PHE A 46 -4.71 -4.73 13.65
N TYR A 47 -5.42 -3.75 13.11
CA TYR A 47 -6.46 -3.02 13.83
C TYR A 47 -7.60 -3.93 14.27
N LYS A 48 -8.04 -4.83 13.39
CA LYS A 48 -9.07 -5.82 13.72
C LYS A 48 -8.64 -6.72 14.87
N VAL A 49 -7.43 -7.30 14.80
CA VAL A 49 -6.93 -8.21 15.84
C VAL A 49 -6.67 -7.46 17.15
N ALA A 50 -6.14 -6.24 17.09
CA ALA A 50 -5.92 -5.41 18.27
C ALA A 50 -7.25 -5.05 18.97
N ALA A 51 -8.28 -4.67 18.22
CA ALA A 51 -9.60 -4.38 18.77
C ALA A 51 -10.20 -5.61 19.48
N GLU A 52 -10.16 -6.78 18.83
CA GLU A 52 -10.65 -8.04 19.41
C GLU A 52 -9.85 -8.45 20.65
N SER A 53 -8.54 -8.28 20.66
CA SER A 53 -7.70 -8.53 21.84
C SER A 53 -8.07 -7.61 23.01
N LEU A 54 -8.36 -6.34 22.76
CA LEU A 54 -8.77 -5.39 23.80
C LEU A 54 -10.20 -5.64 24.30
N LYS A 55 -11.14 -6.04 23.45
CA LYS A 55 -12.52 -6.39 23.84
C LYS A 55 -12.55 -7.46 24.93
N LYS A 56 -11.65 -8.45 24.86
CA LYS A 56 -11.51 -9.51 25.88
C LYS A 56 -11.18 -8.97 27.28
N THR A 57 -10.60 -7.78 27.37
CA THR A 57 -10.22 -7.15 28.65
C THR A 57 -11.36 -6.35 29.30
N GLY A 58 -12.45 -6.07 28.56
CA GLY A 58 -13.60 -5.30 29.03
C GLY A 58 -13.33 -3.80 29.30
N LYS A 59 -12.15 -3.29 28.94
CA LYS A 59 -11.72 -1.90 29.16
C LYS A 59 -11.48 -1.18 27.81
N GLN A 60 -11.30 0.15 27.86
CA GLN A 60 -10.81 0.96 26.71
C GLN A 60 -11.77 1.11 25.50
N LYS A 61 -13.06 1.37 25.76
CA LYS A 61 -14.09 1.52 24.70
C LYS A 61 -13.70 2.49 23.58
N GLU A 62 -13.17 3.66 23.92
CA GLU A 62 -12.76 4.67 22.92
C GLU A 62 -11.62 4.19 22.02
N ILE A 63 -10.63 3.50 22.59
CA ILE A 63 -9.52 2.91 21.84
C ILE A 63 -10.04 1.82 20.91
N ILE A 64 -10.93 0.94 21.39
CA ILE A 64 -11.55 -0.11 20.58
C ILE A 64 -12.28 0.51 19.38
N LEU A 65 -13.12 1.53 19.60
CA LEU A 65 -13.82 2.22 18.52
C LEU A 65 -12.85 2.88 17.51
N GLY A 66 -11.75 3.47 18.00
CA GLY A 66 -10.71 4.03 17.14
C GLY A 66 -10.01 2.98 16.28
N LEU A 67 -9.74 1.80 16.83
CA LEU A 67 -9.16 0.67 16.10
C LEU A 67 -10.15 0.13 15.06
N GLU A 68 -11.42 -0.08 15.42
CA GLU A 68 -12.45 -0.56 14.49
C GLU A 68 -12.64 0.41 13.32
N LYS A 69 -12.75 1.72 13.58
CA LYS A 69 -12.83 2.73 12.52
C LYS A 69 -11.59 2.72 11.63
N SER A 70 -10.40 2.58 12.21
CA SER A 70 -9.15 2.49 11.45
C SER A 70 -9.06 1.21 10.61
N ALA A 71 -9.63 0.11 11.11
CA ALA A 71 -9.76 -1.14 10.36
C ALA A 71 -10.66 -0.94 9.13
N ASP A 72 -11.85 -0.36 9.30
CA ASP A 72 -12.79 -0.12 8.20
C ASP A 72 -12.18 0.76 7.10
N ILE A 73 -11.52 1.84 7.49
CA ILE A 73 -10.80 2.73 6.56
C ILE A 73 -9.72 1.94 5.80
N SER A 74 -8.90 1.18 6.51
CA SER A 74 -7.81 0.41 5.88
C SER A 74 -8.34 -0.68 4.94
N LEU A 75 -9.44 -1.34 5.30
CA LEU A 75 -10.07 -2.35 4.45
C LEU A 75 -10.59 -1.73 3.15
N LYS A 76 -11.26 -0.57 3.26
CA LYS A 76 -11.76 0.15 2.10
C LYS A 76 -10.63 0.48 1.13
N TYR A 77 -9.54 1.10 1.60
CA TYR A 77 -8.41 1.44 0.73
C TYR A 77 -7.70 0.22 0.13
N ASN A 78 -7.59 -0.88 0.88
CA ASN A 78 -7.08 -2.13 0.32
C ASN A 78 -7.92 -2.63 -0.85
N TYR A 79 -9.26 -2.57 -0.75
CA TYR A 79 -10.15 -2.98 -1.83
C TYR A 79 -10.15 -1.99 -2.99
N ASP A 80 -10.25 -0.69 -2.74
CA ASP A 80 -10.21 0.34 -3.78
C ASP A 80 -8.94 0.21 -4.64
N LEU A 81 -7.77 0.09 -4.00
CA LEU A 81 -6.50 -0.08 -4.71
C LEU A 81 -6.43 -1.41 -5.44
N GLY A 82 -6.94 -2.48 -4.82
CA GLY A 82 -7.01 -3.79 -5.46
C GLY A 82 -7.86 -3.77 -6.73
N GLU A 83 -9.02 -3.13 -6.70
CA GLU A 83 -9.90 -2.98 -7.87
C GLU A 83 -9.24 -2.15 -8.98
N ILE A 84 -8.58 -1.04 -8.65
CA ILE A 84 -7.79 -0.24 -9.60
C ILE A 84 -6.71 -1.09 -10.28
N MET A 85 -6.10 -2.02 -9.55
CA MET A 85 -5.10 -2.97 -10.07
C MET A 85 -5.72 -4.19 -10.78
N GLY A 86 -7.06 -4.28 -10.86
CA GLY A 86 -7.78 -5.36 -11.54
C GLY A 86 -7.93 -6.64 -10.70
N LEU A 87 -7.79 -6.56 -9.37
CA LEU A 87 -8.01 -7.71 -8.49
C LEU A 87 -9.50 -8.00 -8.32
N ASN A 88 -9.83 -9.30 -8.31
CA ASN A 88 -11.20 -9.75 -8.08
C ASN A 88 -11.58 -9.63 -6.59
N PRO A 89 -12.73 -9.03 -6.24
CA PRO A 89 -13.16 -8.89 -4.84
C PRO A 89 -13.25 -10.20 -4.05
N LYS A 90 -13.63 -11.32 -4.69
CA LYS A 90 -13.66 -12.64 -4.03
C LYS A 90 -12.25 -13.12 -3.66
N VAL A 91 -11.27 -12.87 -4.54
CA VAL A 91 -9.86 -13.19 -4.27
C VAL A 91 -9.33 -12.32 -3.13
N MET A 92 -9.66 -11.02 -3.14
CA MET A 92 -9.27 -10.13 -2.05
C MET A 92 -9.89 -10.56 -0.72
N ALA A 93 -11.13 -11.03 -0.69
CA ALA A 93 -11.76 -11.55 0.53
C ALA A 93 -11.01 -12.75 1.11
N VAL A 94 -10.56 -13.68 0.25
CA VAL A 94 -9.73 -14.81 0.66
C VAL A 94 -8.39 -14.33 1.22
N MET A 95 -7.69 -13.46 0.50
CA MET A 95 -6.41 -12.88 0.96
C MET A 95 -6.55 -12.14 2.29
N THR A 96 -7.65 -11.40 2.46
CA THR A 96 -7.99 -10.69 3.69
C THR A 96 -8.19 -11.67 4.85
N LYS A 97 -8.98 -12.73 4.65
CA LYS A 97 -9.20 -13.77 5.65
C LYS A 97 -7.88 -14.43 6.05
N ASP A 98 -7.05 -14.80 5.09
CA ASP A 98 -5.76 -15.46 5.34
C ASP A 98 -4.82 -14.55 6.11
N LYS A 99 -4.77 -13.25 5.77
CA LYS A 99 -3.94 -12.28 6.49
C LYS A 99 -4.41 -12.06 7.92
N VAL A 100 -5.72 -11.94 8.15
CA VAL A 100 -6.28 -11.83 9.50
C VAL A 100 -5.93 -13.06 10.33
N ASN A 101 -6.08 -14.26 9.76
CA ASN A 101 -5.71 -15.51 10.44
C ASN A 101 -4.21 -15.55 10.79
N GLN A 102 -3.35 -15.04 9.92
CA GLN A 102 -1.92 -14.90 10.23
C GLN A 102 -1.68 -13.95 11.40
N PHE A 103 -2.35 -12.79 11.42
CA PHE A 103 -2.21 -11.81 12.49
C PHE A 103 -2.78 -12.31 13.83
N ILE A 104 -3.83 -13.12 13.81
CA ILE A 104 -4.33 -13.80 15.02
C ILE A 104 -3.25 -14.70 15.61
N LYS A 105 -2.56 -15.49 14.79
CA LYS A 105 -1.45 -16.35 15.26
C LYS A 105 -0.33 -15.51 15.88
N LEU A 106 0.12 -14.47 15.17
CA LEU A 106 1.17 -13.56 15.68
C LEU A 106 0.78 -12.87 16.98
N ALA A 107 -0.48 -12.45 17.11
CA ALA A 107 -0.98 -11.81 18.33
C ALA A 107 -1.04 -12.77 19.53
N ASN A 108 -1.37 -14.05 19.28
CA ASN A 108 -1.37 -15.07 20.32
C ASN A 108 0.05 -15.43 20.77
N GLU A 109 1.04 -15.33 19.87
CA GLU A 109 2.45 -15.56 20.17
C GLU A 109 3.07 -14.37 20.93
N ASP A 110 2.98 -13.15 20.37
CA ASP A 110 3.57 -11.94 20.95
C ASP A 110 2.84 -10.69 20.44
N PHE A 111 1.75 -10.33 21.13
CA PHE A 111 1.01 -9.11 20.84
C PHE A 111 1.85 -7.83 20.98
N PRO A 112 2.68 -7.64 22.03
CA PRO A 112 3.55 -6.47 22.13
C PRO A 112 4.44 -6.26 20.89
N SER A 113 5.13 -7.29 20.40
CA SER A 113 5.96 -7.17 19.19
C SER A 113 5.12 -6.85 17.95
N LEU A 114 3.93 -7.45 17.83
CA LEU A 114 3.01 -7.13 16.74
C LEU A 114 2.59 -5.65 16.78
N ALA A 115 2.22 -5.15 17.97
CA ALA A 115 1.82 -3.76 18.18
C ALA A 115 2.96 -2.78 17.92
N GLN A 116 4.18 -3.09 18.35
CA GLN A 116 5.36 -2.28 18.08
C GLN A 116 5.64 -2.18 16.56
N LYS A 117 5.52 -3.29 15.85
CA LYS A 117 5.82 -3.36 14.41
C LYS A 117 4.78 -2.64 13.56
N TYR A 118 3.49 -2.80 13.87
CA TYR A 118 2.41 -2.30 13.02
C TYR A 118 1.73 -1.04 13.54
N GLY A 119 1.75 -0.77 14.85
CA GLY A 119 0.98 0.33 15.46
C GLY A 119 1.30 1.69 14.87
N LEU A 120 2.57 2.12 14.94
CA LEU A 120 2.99 3.43 14.42
C LEU A 120 2.97 3.49 12.89
N MET A 121 3.35 2.39 12.22
CA MET A 121 3.34 2.32 10.76
C MET A 121 1.92 2.49 10.21
N CYS A 122 0.95 1.78 10.79
CA CYS A 122 -0.44 1.87 10.36
C CYS A 122 -1.09 3.19 10.71
N LYS A 123 -0.78 3.75 11.89
CA LYS A 123 -1.22 5.10 12.25
C LYS A 123 -0.72 6.11 11.21
N GLY A 124 0.57 6.06 10.88
CA GLY A 124 1.18 6.91 9.86
C GLY A 124 0.56 6.73 8.47
N LEU A 125 0.25 5.50 8.05
CA LEU A 125 -0.40 5.24 6.77
C LEU A 125 -1.81 5.86 6.69
N VAL A 126 -2.59 5.79 7.77
CA VAL A 126 -3.96 6.33 7.80
C VAL A 126 -3.96 7.85 7.91
N GLU A 127 -3.08 8.42 8.75
CA GLU A 127 -3.03 9.86 9.01
C GLU A 127 -2.22 10.64 7.96
N ASN A 128 -1.20 10.03 7.37
CA ASN A 128 -0.31 10.63 6.39
C ASN A 128 0.13 9.61 5.30
N PRO A 129 -0.78 9.25 4.39
CA PRO A 129 -0.50 8.27 3.34
C PRO A 129 0.62 8.71 2.40
N GLU A 130 0.83 10.01 2.20
CA GLU A 130 1.87 10.55 1.31
C GLU A 130 3.26 10.11 1.74
N GLN A 131 3.57 10.17 3.04
CA GLN A 131 4.87 9.72 3.56
C GLN A 131 5.14 8.25 3.21
N ARG A 132 4.10 7.41 3.27
CA ARG A 132 4.24 5.98 2.97
C ARG A 132 4.33 5.73 1.46
N THR A 133 3.64 6.50 0.64
CA THR A 133 3.77 6.49 -0.82
C THR A 133 5.19 6.87 -1.25
N ASN A 134 5.72 7.97 -0.72
CA ASN A 134 7.08 8.46 -1.02
C ASN A 134 8.15 7.44 -0.60
N TYR A 135 7.94 6.73 0.52
CA TYR A 135 8.79 5.61 0.93
C TYR A 135 8.86 4.52 -0.14
N TRP A 136 7.71 4.07 -0.65
CA TRP A 136 7.67 3.02 -1.66
C TRP A 136 8.15 3.48 -3.03
N GLU A 137 7.90 4.72 -3.40
CA GLU A 137 8.43 5.31 -4.64
C GLU A 137 9.95 5.34 -4.62
N THR A 138 10.54 5.84 -3.52
CA THR A 138 12.00 5.83 -3.31
C THR A 138 12.59 4.42 -3.40
N LYS A 139 11.88 3.42 -2.87
CA LYS A 139 12.29 2.01 -2.98
C LYS A 139 12.16 1.49 -4.42
N GLY A 140 11.05 1.78 -5.09
CA GLY A 140 10.77 1.37 -6.46
C GLY A 140 11.81 1.92 -7.43
N THR A 141 12.12 3.22 -7.35
CA THR A 141 13.12 3.89 -8.19
C THR A 141 14.53 3.29 -8.05
N LYS A 142 14.89 2.78 -6.86
CA LYS A 142 16.18 2.13 -6.63
C LYS A 142 16.25 0.71 -7.22
N ILE A 143 15.14 -0.02 -7.18
CA ILE A 143 15.08 -1.44 -7.58
C ILE A 143 14.82 -1.57 -9.08
N ILE A 144 13.96 -0.71 -9.64
CA ILE A 144 13.51 -0.74 -11.03
C ILE A 144 14.43 0.18 -11.84
N LYS A 145 15.39 -0.42 -12.55
CA LYS A 145 16.37 0.29 -13.38
C LYS A 145 15.77 0.77 -14.69
#